data_AF-A0A1X4JN16-F1
#
_entry.id   AF-A0A1X4JN16-F1
#
_cell.length_a   1.000
_cell.length_b   1.000
_cell.length_c   1.000
_cell.angle_alpha   90.00
_cell.angle_beta   90.00
_cell.angle_gamma   90.00
#
_symmetry.space_group_name_H-M   'P 1'
#
loop_
_entity.id
_entity.type
_entity.pdbx_description
1 polymer ?
#
loop_
_entity_poly.entity_id
_entity_poly.type
_entity_poly.pdbx_seq_one_letter_code
_entity_poly.pdbx_strand_id
1 'polypeptide(L)' 'MPYIRLRPSDLKALPYVAFIATILFLMVIDDRTARIVYGTFGLVVGLVGLIGVAVMNHYHVTNHDDK' A
#
# COMPACT_ATOMS: atom_id res chain seq x y z
N MET A 1 -2.87 -23.37 -13.71
CA MET A 1 -2.45 -22.00 -13.39
C MET A 1 -2.18 -21.93 -11.90
N PRO A 2 -0.96 -21.65 -11.43
CA PRO A 2 -0.71 -21.55 -9.99
C PRO A 2 -1.44 -20.29 -9.50
N TYR A 3 -2.53 -20.49 -8.75
CA TYR A 3 -3.17 -19.41 -8.02
C TYR A 3 -2.21 -19.00 -6.90
N ILE A 4 -1.53 -17.87 -7.09
CA ILE A 4 -0.82 -17.19 -6.00
C ILE A 4 -1.91 -16.71 -5.04
N ARG A 5 -2.24 -17.56 -4.05
CA ARG A 5 -3.09 -17.20 -2.91
C ARG A 5 -2.28 -16.24 -2.04
N LEU A 6 -2.33 -14.96 -2.39
CA LEU A 6 -1.96 -13.88 -1.47
C LEU A 6 -2.82 -14.07 -0.22
N ARG A 7 -2.18 -14.33 0.93
CA ARG A 7 -2.93 -14.38 2.19
C ARG A 7 -3.45 -12.98 2.47
N PRO A 8 -4.60 -12.82 3.15
CA PRO A 8 -5.09 -11.51 3.58
C PRO A 8 -4.02 -10.72 4.36
N SER A 9 -3.13 -11.43 5.05
CA SER A 9 -1.96 -10.88 5.74
C SER A 9 -0.97 -10.17 4.81
N ASP A 10 -0.73 -10.70 3.60
CA ASP A 10 0.19 -10.10 2.63
C ASP A 10 -0.39 -8.81 2.05
N LEU A 11 -1.73 -8.74 1.96
CA LEU A 11 -2.45 -7.55 1.52
C LEU A 11 -2.32 -6.39 2.53
N LYS A 12 -2.18 -6.70 3.82
CA LYS A 12 -1.89 -5.69 4.86
C LYS A 12 -0.46 -5.16 4.78
N ALA A 13 0.48 -5.97 4.29
CA ALA A 13 1.88 -5.58 4.14
C ALA A 13 2.15 -4.75 2.87
N LEU A 14 1.33 -4.90 1.84
CA LEU A 14 1.41 -4.18 0.56
C LEU A 14 1.56 -2.65 0.68
N PRO A 15 0.74 -1.93 1.48
CA PRO A 15 0.93 -0.49 1.65
C PRO A 15 2.26 -0.12 2.31
N TYR A 16 2.78 -0.95 3.23
CA TYR A 16 4.09 -0.74 3.83
C TYR A 16 5.23 -0.98 2.82
N VAL A 17 5.13 -2.03 2.01
CA VAL A 17 6.11 -2.31 0.94
C VAL A 17 6.13 -1.17 -0.08
N ALA A 18 4.97 -0.64 -0.46
CA ALA A 18 4.86 0.51 -1.35
C ALA A 18 5.51 1.77 -0.76
N PHE A 19 5.34 2.01 0.55
CA PHE A 19 5.99 3.11 1.26
C PHE A 19 7.51 2.97 1.27
N ILE A 20 8.05 1.80 1.61
CA ILE A 20 9.49 1.56 1.66
C ILE A 20 10.09 1.70 0.25
N ALA A 21 9.45 1.12 -0.75
CA ALA A 21 9.88 1.24 -2.15
C ALA A 21 9.90 2.69 -2.63
N THR A 22 8.89 3.48 -2.25
CA THR A 22 8.82 4.91 -2.57
C THR A 22 9.98 5.67 -1.93
N ILE A 23 10.28 5.44 -0.65
CA ILE A 23 11.38 6.11 0.05
C ILE A 23 12.74 5.78 -0.61
N LEU A 24 12.97 4.51 -0.94
CA LEU A 24 14.19 4.09 -1.62
C LEU A 24 14.31 4.70 -3.02
N PHE A 25 13.20 4.77 -3.76
CA PHE A 25 13.16 5.42 -5.07
C PHE A 25 13.51 6.91 -4.97
N LEU A 26 12.98 7.61 -3.96
CA LEU A 26 13.26 9.03 -3.72
C LEU A 26 14.71 9.32 -3.31
N MET A 27 15.40 8.37 -2.67
CA MET A 27 16.82 8.49 -2.31
C MET A 27 17.74 8.53 -3.53
N VAL A 28 17.32 7.94 -4.66
CA VAL A 28 18.12 7.85 -5.89
C VAL A 28 17.90 9.06 -6.81
N ILE A 29 16.87 9.88 -6.53
CA ILE A 29 16.56 11.05 -7.33
C ILE A 29 17.33 12.27 -6.80
N ASP A 30 18.32 12.71 -7.57
CA ASP A 30 19.06 13.96 -7.31
C ASP A 30 18.26 15.22 -7.63
N ASP A 31 17.35 15.16 -8.61
CA ASP A 31 16.55 16.31 -8.99
C ASP A 31 15.46 16.62 -7.94
N ARG A 32 15.50 17.83 -7.37
CA ARG A 32 14.56 18.27 -6.33
C ARG A 32 13.10 18.26 -6.80
N THR A 33 12.85 18.64 -8.05
CA THR A 33 11.50 18.75 -8.60
C THR A 33 10.90 17.37 -8.80
N ALA A 34 11.67 16.45 -9.40
CA ALA A 34 11.30 15.06 -9.53
C ALA A 34 11.09 14.41 -8.16
N ARG A 35 11.97 14.65 -7.19
CA ARG A 35 11.82 14.10 -5.84
C ARG A 35 10.54 14.58 -5.15
N ILE A 36 10.15 15.83 -5.35
CA ILE A 36 8.86 16.33 -4.84
C ILE A 36 7.71 15.63 -5.56
N VAL A 37 7.66 15.67 -6.90
CA VAL A 37 6.56 15.10 -7.70
C VAL A 37 6.35 13.61 -7.41
N TYR A 38 7.43 12.81 -7.49
CA TYR A 38 7.36 11.38 -7.19
C TYR A 38 7.12 11.10 -5.71
N GLY A 39 7.55 12.00 -4.83
CA GLY A 39 7.32 11.90 -3.40
C GLY A 39 5.86 12.08 -3.05
N THR A 40 5.21 13.11 -3.58
CA THR A 40 3.76 13.31 -3.42
C THR A 40 2.98 12.15 -4.03
N PHE A 41 3.39 11.68 -5.22
CA PHE A 41 2.71 10.57 -5.87
C PHE A 41 2.76 9.29 -5.04
N GLY A 42 3.94 8.92 -4.53
CA GLY A 42 4.09 7.73 -3.68
C GLY A 42 3.38 7.85 -2.33
N LEU A 43 3.33 9.05 -1.72
CA LEU A 43 2.52 9.30 -0.52
C LEU A 43 1.03 9.11 -0.77
N VAL A 44 0.51 9.61 -1.90
CA VAL A 44 -0.91 9.44 -2.27
C VAL A 44 -1.23 7.97 -2.51
N VAL A 45 -0.39 7.24 -3.24
CA VAL A 45 -0.57 5.80 -3.47
C VAL A 45 -0.53 5.01 -2.16
N GLY A 46 0.41 5.32 -1.27
CA GLY A 46 0.48 4.71 0.06
C GLY A 46 -0.76 4.96 0.90
N LEU A 47 -1.29 6.18 0.89
CA LEU A 47 -2.51 6.56 1.62
C LEU A 47 -3.74 5.83 1.08
N VAL A 48 -3.92 5.77 -0.25
CA VAL A 48 -5.01 5.03 -0.89
C VAL A 48 -4.90 3.53 -0.58
N GLY A 49 -3.70 2.98 -0.57
CA GLY A 49 -3.44 1.58 -0.18
C GLY A 49 -3.83 1.30 1.27
N LEU A 50 -3.48 2.19 2.20
CA LEU A 50 -3.89 2.07 3.62
C LEU A 50 -5.41 2.14 3.78
N ILE A 51 -6.08 3.06 3.09
CA ILE A 51 -7.55 3.16 3.11
C ILE A 51 -8.17 1.87 2.56
N GLY A 52 -7.68 1.36 1.43
CA GLY A 52 -8.16 0.11 0.84
C GLY A 52 -8.03 -1.08 1.80
N VAL A 53 -6.88 -1.21 2.47
CA VAL A 53 -6.67 -2.26 3.48
C VAL A 53 -7.59 -2.07 4.70
N ALA A 54 -7.76 -0.84 5.20
CA ALA A 54 -8.63 -0.55 6.33
C ALA A 54 -10.09 -0.89 6.01
N VAL A 55 -10.56 -0.55 4.81
CA VAL A 55 -11.89 -0.88 4.30
C VAL A 55 -12.07 -2.39 4.18
N MET A 56 -11.13 -3.10 3.55
CA MET A 56 -11.18 -4.56 3.45
C MET A 56 -11.19 -5.24 4.82
N ASN A 57 -10.40 -4.74 5.78
CA ASN A 57 -10.38 -5.25 7.14
C ASN A 57 -11.71 -5.00 7.86
N HIS A 58 -12.31 -3.82 7.71
CA HIS A 58 -13.63 -3.51 8.27
C HIS A 58 -14.68 -4.48 7.75
N TYR A 59 -14.77 -4.67 6.42
CA TYR A 59 -15.73 -5.59 5.82
C TYR A 59 -15.49 -7.06 6.20
N HIS A 60 -14.23 -7.48 6.34
CA HIS A 60 -13.89 -8.84 6.78
C HIS A 60 -14.27 -9.12 8.23
N VAL A 61 -14.24 -8.09 9.10
CA VAL A 61 -14.69 -8.20 10.50
C VAL A 61 -16.22 -8.22 10.57
N THR A 62 -16.91 -7.27 9.94
CA THR A 62 -18.38 -7.23 9.96
C THR A 62 -19.04 -8.50 9.39
N ASN A 63 -18.46 -9.13 8.37
CA ASN A 63 -19.00 -10.39 7.82
C ASN A 63 -18.71 -11.61 8.70
N HIS A 64 -17.80 -11.52 9.68
CA HIS A 64 -17.49 -12.63 10.58
C HIS A 64 -18.42 -12.67 11.80
N ASP A 65 -18.98 -11.52 12.19
CA ASP A 65 -19.92 -11.39 13.30
C ASP A 65 -21.38 -11.71 12.91
N ASP A 66 -21.70 -11.72 11.61
CA ASP A 66 -23.04 -12.04 11.07
C ASP A 66 -23.26 -13.56 10.81
N LYS A 67 -22.41 -14.46 11.35
CA LYS A 67 -22.54 -15.92 11.20
C LYS A 67 -22.64 -16.67 12.52
#